data_AF-A0A952BXV0-F1
#
_entry.id   AF-A0A952BXV0-F1
#
_cell.length_a   1.000
_cell.length_b   1.000
_cell.length_c   1.000
_cell.angle_alpha   90.00
_cell.angle_beta   90.00
_cell.angle_gamma   90.00
#
_symmetry.space_group_name_H-M   'P 1'
#
loop_
_entity.id
_entity.type
_entity.pdbx_description
1 polymer ?
#
loop_
_entity_poly.entity_id
_entity_poly.type
_entity_poly.pdbx_seq_one_letter_code
_entity_poly.pdbx_strand_id
1 'polypeptide(L)'
;MPDASTFGDNRTEVVPKIPSDSTLCLPDPNSLPRVCYQNHQSGGLQSREEFRASPEVPSSVLYIRENGTPLLSADFEAQTLLHFNSEGHLIQRLGMGKYTAYRNQKPITECEGTNCHNLLSPKPNLVKPDLLPGDLVFTGNLFPWTGLQKIPVTHVSVVAEISSSGPLFLTNDIFEPAKLETWEEHSKNTQNIIVLRHSGFAARFVTVLPRFFLKSLPVPYFCGNLITDLLEEVNPELLLGWTEVDKNYAELILLNLMPHFKTIYFSVSGYEKPDHFLESRQKMMPGLRRDIESAIRWDTNYLYRIFEIEFPMLPIGVTIPVMEKLSGFVKLYVP
;
A
#
# COMPACT_ATOMS: atom_id res chain seq x y z
N MET A 1 -58.88 -16.19 -43.89
CA MET A 1 -58.17 -16.67 -42.69
C MET A 1 -57.12 -17.65 -43.17
N PRO A 2 -55.94 -17.12 -43.51
CA PRO A 2 -54.80 -17.08 -42.60
C PRO A 2 -54.22 -15.68 -42.41
N ASP A 3 -53.42 -15.55 -41.35
CA ASP A 3 -52.92 -14.31 -40.74
C ASP A 3 -51.86 -13.55 -41.54
N ALA A 4 -51.82 -12.26 -41.19
CA ALA A 4 -51.10 -11.18 -41.81
C ALA A 4 -49.60 -11.11 -41.45
N SER A 5 -48.92 -10.31 -42.27
CA SER A 5 -47.71 -9.53 -42.00
C SER A 5 -46.36 -10.26 -41.85
N THR A 6 -45.72 -10.37 -43.01
CA THR A 6 -44.33 -9.96 -43.26
C THR A 6 -43.96 -8.59 -42.64
N PHE A 7 -42.65 -8.41 -42.43
CA PHE A 7 -41.89 -7.22 -41.98
C PHE A 7 -41.56 -7.15 -40.49
N GLY A 8 -40.56 -7.95 -40.08
CA GLY A 8 -39.72 -7.64 -38.94
C GLY A 8 -38.71 -6.57 -39.35
N ASP A 9 -38.90 -5.37 -38.83
CA ASP A 9 -38.16 -4.15 -39.12
C ASP A 9 -36.70 -4.29 -38.61
N ASN A 10 -35.76 -4.15 -39.54
CA ASN A 10 -34.33 -4.00 -39.24
C ASN A 10 -34.13 -2.61 -38.59
N ARG A 11 -34.25 -2.55 -37.28
CA ARG A 11 -33.72 -1.45 -36.47
C ARG A 11 -32.80 -2.04 -35.41
N THR A 12 -31.57 -2.32 -35.82
CA THR A 12 -30.44 -2.13 -34.93
C THR A 12 -30.50 -0.67 -34.47
N GLU A 13 -31.10 -0.44 -33.30
CA GLU A 13 -30.76 0.72 -32.49
C GLU A 13 -29.27 0.60 -32.21
N VAL A 14 -28.47 1.26 -33.04
CA VAL A 14 -27.15 1.70 -32.65
C VAL A 14 -27.40 2.69 -31.52
N VAL A 15 -27.55 2.16 -30.29
CA VAL A 15 -27.39 2.96 -29.09
C VAL A 15 -26.01 3.58 -29.24
N PRO A 16 -25.88 4.90 -29.36
CA PRO A 16 -24.57 5.51 -29.39
C PRO A 16 -23.88 5.09 -28.09
N LYS A 17 -22.76 4.38 -28.19
CA LYS A 17 -21.80 4.35 -27.09
C LYS A 17 -21.34 5.79 -26.93
N ILE A 18 -21.99 6.52 -26.03
CA ILE A 18 -21.49 7.79 -25.52
C ILE A 18 -20.12 7.44 -24.91
N PRO A 19 -19.02 8.08 -25.33
CA PRO A 19 -17.73 7.86 -24.69
C PRO A 19 -17.90 8.15 -23.20
N SER A 20 -17.57 7.18 -22.35
CA SER A 20 -17.71 7.27 -20.89
C SER A 20 -16.78 8.31 -20.24
N ASP A 21 -15.98 9.02 -21.02
CA ASP A 21 -14.89 9.84 -20.51
C ASP A 21 -15.20 11.31 -20.77
N SER A 22 -16.15 11.89 -20.04
CA SER A 22 -16.36 13.33 -20.04
C SER A 22 -15.31 14.03 -19.17
N THR A 23 -14.03 13.85 -19.51
CA THR A 23 -12.93 14.57 -18.88
C THR A 23 -12.80 15.95 -19.56
N LEU A 24 -12.97 17.02 -18.79
CA LEU A 24 -12.75 18.39 -19.25
C LEU A 24 -11.49 18.94 -18.59
N CYS A 25 -10.45 19.24 -19.36
CA CYS A 25 -9.26 19.92 -18.86
C CYS A 25 -9.13 21.33 -19.44
N LEU A 26 -8.86 22.32 -18.58
CA LEU A 26 -8.68 23.72 -18.95
C LEU A 26 -7.34 24.26 -18.43
N PRO A 27 -6.61 25.12 -19.18
CA PRO A 27 -6.96 25.64 -20.50
C PRO A 27 -6.69 24.65 -21.65
N ASP A 28 -5.65 23.81 -21.56
CA ASP A 28 -5.34 22.74 -22.52
C ASP A 28 -4.89 21.47 -21.75
N PRO A 29 -5.35 20.25 -22.13
CA PRO A 29 -4.96 19.00 -21.50
C PRO A 29 -3.45 18.72 -21.44
N ASN A 30 -2.66 19.27 -22.35
CA ASN A 30 -1.22 19.09 -22.43
C ASN A 30 -0.42 20.25 -21.82
N SER A 31 -1.11 21.30 -21.37
CA SER A 31 -0.48 22.48 -20.76
C SER A 31 -0.37 22.35 -19.24
N LEU A 32 0.60 23.06 -18.66
CA LEU A 32 0.68 23.31 -17.21
C LEU A 32 0.72 24.83 -16.97
N PRO A 33 0.01 25.34 -15.95
CA PRO A 33 -0.91 24.62 -15.08
C PRO A 33 -2.23 24.27 -15.80
N ARG A 34 -2.88 23.17 -15.40
CA ARG A 34 -4.22 22.80 -15.87
C ARG A 34 -5.09 22.26 -14.74
N VAL A 35 -6.40 22.34 -14.93
CA VAL A 35 -7.41 21.70 -14.05
C VAL A 35 -8.27 20.78 -14.89
N CYS A 36 -8.35 19.52 -14.48
CA CYS A 36 -9.18 18.50 -15.09
C CYS A 36 -10.38 18.21 -14.20
N TYR A 37 -11.54 18.05 -14.82
CA TYR A 37 -12.80 17.68 -14.20
C TYR A 37 -13.29 16.38 -14.82
N GLN A 38 -13.78 15.47 -14.01
CA GLN A 38 -14.42 14.25 -14.48
C GLN A 38 -15.76 14.13 -13.81
N ASN A 39 -16.73 13.63 -14.57
CA ASN A 39 -18.07 13.38 -14.07
C ASN A 39 -18.31 11.88 -14.00
N HIS A 40 -19.14 11.51 -13.04
CA HIS A 40 -19.78 10.21 -12.99
C HIS A 40 -20.65 9.98 -14.21
N GLN A 41 -21.00 8.71 -14.46
CA GLN A 41 -21.91 8.36 -15.56
C GLN A 41 -23.30 9.00 -15.39
N SER A 42 -23.73 9.30 -14.16
CA SER A 42 -24.97 10.04 -13.90
C SER A 42 -24.89 11.55 -14.24
N GLY A 43 -23.69 12.06 -14.51
CA GLY A 43 -23.44 13.48 -14.78
C GLY A 43 -23.02 14.32 -13.56
N GLY A 44 -23.01 13.76 -12.34
CA GLY A 44 -22.46 14.44 -11.16
C GLY A 44 -20.93 14.55 -11.20
N LEU A 45 -20.35 15.53 -10.49
CA LEU A 45 -18.88 15.67 -10.41
C LEU A 45 -18.28 14.46 -9.68
N GLN A 46 -17.30 13.80 -10.30
CA GLN A 46 -16.51 12.72 -9.73
C GLN A 46 -15.18 13.24 -9.18
N SER A 47 -14.47 14.04 -9.97
CA SER A 47 -13.15 14.54 -9.61
C SER A 47 -12.91 15.95 -10.10
N ARG A 48 -12.14 16.71 -9.32
CA ARG A 48 -11.42 17.91 -9.75
C ARG A 48 -9.95 17.70 -9.41
N GLU A 49 -9.11 17.70 -10.42
CA GLU A 49 -7.67 17.44 -10.31
C GLU A 49 -6.89 18.64 -10.86
N GLU A 50 -6.01 19.22 -10.07
CA GLU A 50 -5.19 20.37 -10.45
C GLU A 50 -3.75 19.95 -10.65
N PHE A 51 -3.20 20.20 -11.84
CA PHE A 51 -1.85 19.86 -12.23
C PHE A 51 -1.05 21.16 -12.38
N ARG A 52 -0.13 21.45 -11.46
CA ARG A 52 0.70 22.68 -11.52
C ARG A 52 2.07 22.43 -12.15
N ALA A 53 2.75 21.39 -11.69
CA ALA A 53 4.15 21.11 -12.04
C ALA A 53 4.35 19.77 -12.77
N SER A 54 3.44 18.83 -12.62
CA SER A 54 3.51 17.50 -13.24
C SER A 54 2.34 17.28 -14.20
N PRO A 55 2.56 16.74 -15.41
CA PRO A 55 1.48 16.36 -16.31
C PRO A 55 0.87 14.99 -15.97
N GLU A 56 1.43 14.21 -15.05
CA GLU A 56 0.95 12.87 -14.74
C GLU A 56 0.27 12.77 -13.37
N VAL A 57 0.64 13.65 -12.45
CA VAL A 57 0.20 13.61 -11.07
C VAL A 57 -0.38 14.95 -10.65
N PRO A 58 -1.61 14.99 -10.12
CA PRO A 58 -2.19 16.24 -9.66
C PRO A 58 -1.48 16.77 -8.41
N SER A 59 -1.26 18.07 -8.36
CA SER A 59 -0.83 18.82 -7.17
C SER A 59 -1.91 18.82 -6.08
N SER A 60 -3.19 18.90 -6.48
CA SER A 60 -4.31 18.80 -5.55
C SER A 60 -5.51 18.11 -6.19
N VAL A 61 -6.31 17.46 -5.36
CA VAL A 61 -7.46 16.66 -5.79
C VAL A 61 -8.65 16.85 -4.87
N LEU A 62 -9.84 16.85 -5.47
CA LEU A 62 -11.12 16.68 -4.81
C LEU A 62 -11.84 15.52 -5.49
N TYR A 63 -12.15 14.47 -4.74
CA TYR A 63 -12.90 13.32 -5.20
C TYR A 63 -14.23 13.20 -4.46
N ILE A 64 -15.28 12.87 -5.21
CA ILE A 64 -16.66 12.78 -4.72
C ILE A 64 -17.26 11.49 -5.28
N ARG A 65 -17.94 10.72 -4.43
CA ARG A 65 -18.64 9.50 -4.85
C ARG A 65 -19.91 9.81 -5.62
N GLU A 66 -20.42 8.80 -6.32
CA GLU A 66 -21.67 8.87 -7.11
C GLU A 66 -22.86 9.41 -6.29
N ASN A 67 -22.93 9.02 -5.01
CA ASN A 67 -23.97 9.46 -4.08
C ASN A 67 -23.78 10.89 -3.53
N GLY A 68 -22.79 11.64 -4.03
CA GLY A 68 -22.46 13.00 -3.60
C GLY A 68 -21.66 13.08 -2.30
N THR A 69 -21.32 11.96 -1.65
CA THR A 69 -20.49 11.99 -0.45
C THR A 69 -19.04 12.35 -0.80
N PRO A 70 -18.38 13.22 -0.03
CA PRO A 70 -16.95 13.46 -0.19
C PRO A 70 -16.18 12.15 -0.06
N LEU A 71 -15.24 11.90 -0.96
CA LEU A 71 -14.27 10.81 -0.85
C LEU A 71 -12.97 11.34 -0.28
N LEU A 72 -12.36 12.30 -0.97
CA LEU A 72 -11.03 12.81 -0.65
C LEU A 72 -10.93 14.29 -0.98
N SER A 73 -10.27 15.05 -0.12
CA SER A 73 -9.66 16.33 -0.47
C SER A 73 -8.20 16.28 -0.07
N ALA A 74 -7.29 16.49 -1.03
CA ALA A 74 -5.87 16.49 -0.75
C ALA A 74 -5.15 17.59 -1.53
N ASP A 75 -4.17 18.20 -0.89
CA ASP A 75 -3.16 19.06 -1.51
C ASP A 75 -1.80 18.44 -1.18
N PHE A 76 -1.17 17.85 -2.19
CA PHE A 76 0.07 17.10 -2.04
C PHE A 76 1.29 18.02 -1.94
N GLU A 77 1.21 19.26 -2.43
CA GLU A 77 2.25 20.28 -2.25
C GLU A 77 2.21 20.81 -0.82
N ALA A 78 1.02 21.12 -0.31
CA ALA A 78 0.82 21.58 1.06
C ALA A 78 0.85 20.44 2.10
N GLN A 79 0.95 19.18 1.66
CA GLN A 79 0.87 17.98 2.49
C GLN A 79 -0.36 17.98 3.41
N THR A 80 -1.52 18.27 2.84
CA THR A 80 -2.81 18.22 3.53
C THR A 80 -3.72 17.18 2.90
N LEU A 81 -4.50 16.50 3.74
CA LEU A 81 -5.41 15.44 3.29
C LEU A 81 -6.59 15.30 4.26
N LEU A 82 -7.77 15.09 3.71
CA LEU A 82 -9.00 14.68 4.38
C LEU A 82 -9.61 13.52 3.60
N HIS A 83 -9.78 12.37 4.24
CA HIS A 83 -10.32 11.17 3.63
C HIS A 83 -11.54 10.68 4.41
N PHE A 84 -12.60 10.31 3.69
CA PHE A 84 -13.90 9.97 4.24
C PHE A 84 -14.35 8.57 3.79
N ASN A 85 -15.01 7.82 4.67
CA ASN A 85 -15.64 6.55 4.31
C ASN A 85 -16.91 6.76 3.45
N SER A 86 -17.56 5.67 3.05
CA SER A 86 -18.78 5.68 2.22
C SER A 86 -19.99 6.38 2.86
N GLU A 87 -20.00 6.52 4.18
CA GLU A 87 -21.03 7.23 4.95
C GLU A 87 -20.73 8.73 5.08
N GLY A 88 -19.58 9.20 4.58
CA GLY A 88 -19.12 10.58 4.72
C GLY A 88 -18.45 10.89 6.07
N HIS A 89 -18.13 9.88 6.87
CA HIS A 89 -17.37 10.06 8.11
C HIS A 89 -15.87 10.21 7.82
N LEU A 90 -15.21 11.19 8.44
CA LEU A 90 -13.77 11.36 8.36
C LEU A 90 -13.05 10.13 8.93
N ILE A 91 -12.16 9.52 8.15
CA ILE A 91 -11.37 8.36 8.55
C ILE A 91 -9.88 8.67 8.66
N GLN A 92 -9.36 9.64 7.90
CA GLN A 92 -7.96 10.07 7.99
C GLN A 92 -7.81 11.56 7.73
N ARG A 93 -6.85 12.18 8.41
CA ARG A 93 -6.44 13.58 8.22
C ARG A 93 -4.93 13.70 8.24
N LEU A 94 -4.39 14.49 7.32
CA LEU A 94 -3.02 15.00 7.35
C LEU A 94 -3.05 16.52 7.27
N GLY A 95 -2.25 17.19 8.10
CA GLY A 95 -2.02 18.62 7.96
C GLY A 95 -1.10 19.17 9.05
N MET A 96 -0.30 20.18 8.71
CA MET A 96 0.66 20.81 9.63
C MET A 96 1.62 19.79 10.27
N GLY A 97 2.09 18.79 9.52
CA GLY A 97 3.00 17.74 10.00
C GLY A 97 2.37 16.73 10.97
N LYS A 98 1.04 16.74 11.12
CA LYS A 98 0.29 15.82 11.99
C LYS A 98 -0.62 14.92 11.17
N TYR A 99 -0.60 13.63 11.50
CA TYR A 99 -1.49 12.63 10.92
C TYR A 99 -2.41 12.07 11.99
N THR A 100 -3.69 11.90 11.67
CA THR A 100 -4.67 11.28 12.54
C THR A 100 -5.53 10.31 11.75
N ALA A 101 -5.67 9.08 12.25
CA ALA A 101 -6.65 8.12 11.78
C ALA A 101 -7.82 8.04 12.76
N TYR A 102 -9.03 7.83 12.23
CA TYR A 102 -10.27 7.81 13.00
C TYR A 102 -11.03 6.49 12.78
N ARG A 103 -11.73 6.04 13.82
CA ARG A 103 -12.73 4.96 13.76
C ARG A 103 -13.95 5.40 14.54
N ASN A 104 -15.13 5.30 13.95
CA ASN A 104 -16.38 5.78 14.56
C ASN A 104 -16.25 7.23 15.05
N GLN A 105 -15.61 8.07 14.22
CA GLN A 105 -15.36 9.50 14.49
C GLN A 105 -14.46 9.78 15.72
N LYS A 106 -13.81 8.77 16.29
CA LYS A 106 -12.82 8.92 17.37
C LYS A 106 -11.40 8.68 16.84
N PRO A 107 -10.41 9.50 17.24
CA PRO A 107 -9.01 9.23 16.93
C PRO A 107 -8.58 7.85 17.44
N ILE A 108 -7.89 7.09 16.60
CA ILE A 108 -7.31 5.79 16.94
C ILE A 108 -5.79 5.76 16.80
N THR A 109 -5.24 6.58 15.90
CA THR A 109 -3.80 6.73 15.70
C THR A 109 -3.50 8.20 15.53
N GLU A 110 -2.48 8.70 16.21
CA GLU A 110 -1.96 10.05 16.06
C GLU A 110 -0.45 10.00 15.81
N CYS A 111 0.02 10.78 14.85
CA CYS A 111 1.44 10.94 14.58
C CYS A 111 1.83 12.41 14.56
N GLU A 112 3.00 12.70 15.14
CA GLU A 112 3.69 13.98 15.04
C GLU A 112 5.10 13.72 14.49
N GLY A 113 5.32 14.12 13.24
CA GLY A 113 6.50 13.70 12.49
C GLY A 113 6.56 12.17 12.33
N THR A 114 7.68 11.56 12.74
CA THR A 114 7.89 10.11 12.69
C THR A 114 7.44 9.36 13.93
N ASN A 115 6.92 10.06 14.95
CA ASN A 115 6.45 9.44 16.18
C ASN A 115 4.95 9.19 16.06
N CYS A 116 4.53 7.93 16.20
CA CYS A 116 3.12 7.56 16.12
C CYS A 116 2.67 6.80 17.36
N HIS A 117 1.43 7.03 17.76
CA HIS A 117 0.81 6.41 18.92
C HIS A 117 -0.58 5.86 18.56
N ASN A 118 -0.87 4.64 19.02
CA ASN A 118 -2.20 4.06 18.97
C ASN A 118 -2.92 4.42 20.28
N LEU A 119 -4.09 5.04 20.18
CA LEU A 119 -4.88 5.50 21.32
C LEU A 119 -5.81 4.41 21.88
N LEU A 120 -6.04 3.34 21.10
CA LEU A 120 -6.88 2.21 21.50
C LEU A 120 -6.10 1.09 22.20
N SER A 121 -4.78 1.06 22.06
CA SER A 121 -3.96 -0.01 22.62
C SER A 121 -2.62 0.56 23.08
N PRO A 122 -2.21 0.29 24.33
CA PRO A 122 -0.88 0.68 24.80
C PRO A 122 0.18 0.01 23.92
N LYS A 123 1.29 0.71 23.69
CA LYS A 123 2.43 0.16 22.93
C LYS A 123 2.78 -1.20 23.54
N PRO A 124 2.80 -2.29 22.75
CA PRO A 124 3.11 -3.59 23.29
C PRO A 124 4.50 -3.57 23.90
N ASN A 125 4.67 -4.25 25.03
CA ASN A 125 5.98 -4.47 25.61
C ASN A 125 6.70 -5.49 24.72
N LEU A 126 7.38 -5.01 23.69
CA LEU A 126 8.09 -5.84 22.73
C LEU A 126 9.31 -6.43 23.41
N VAL A 127 9.20 -7.69 23.84
CA VAL A 127 10.36 -8.47 24.29
C VAL A 127 11.28 -8.65 23.09
N LYS A 128 12.55 -8.28 23.24
CA LYS A 128 13.57 -8.48 22.22
C LYS A 128 13.77 -10.00 22.01
N PRO A 129 13.40 -10.56 20.84
CA PRO A 129 13.60 -11.97 20.59
C PRO A 129 15.09 -12.30 20.42
N ASP A 130 15.43 -13.58 20.60
CA ASP A 130 16.78 -14.09 20.33
C ASP A 130 17.02 -14.18 18.81
N LEU A 131 17.39 -13.04 18.23
CA LEU A 131 17.56 -12.83 16.80
C LEU A 131 18.93 -13.29 16.30
N LEU A 132 18.95 -13.82 15.08
CA LEU A 132 20.15 -14.24 14.37
C LEU A 132 20.20 -13.60 12.97
N PRO A 133 21.39 -13.43 12.37
CA PRO A 133 21.51 -12.97 10.99
C PRO A 133 20.71 -13.86 10.02
N GLY A 134 19.97 -13.22 9.11
CA GLY A 134 19.07 -13.89 8.18
C GLY A 134 17.66 -14.19 8.71
N ASP A 135 17.36 -13.85 9.97
CA ASP A 135 15.96 -13.84 10.42
C ASP A 135 15.16 -12.77 9.67
N LEU A 136 13.99 -13.15 9.15
CA LEU A 136 13.05 -12.22 8.53
C LEU A 136 12.10 -11.69 9.60
N VAL A 137 12.01 -10.37 9.70
CA VAL A 137 11.23 -9.67 10.72
C VAL A 137 10.11 -8.89 10.06
N PHE A 138 8.89 -9.38 10.28
CA PHE A 138 7.66 -8.77 9.81
C PHE A 138 7.09 -7.90 10.90
N THR A 139 6.74 -6.66 10.57
CA THR A 139 6.20 -5.71 11.53
C THR A 139 4.91 -5.05 11.03
N GLY A 140 3.98 -4.85 11.96
CA GLY A 140 2.86 -3.95 11.82
C GLY A 140 3.21 -2.64 12.47
N ASN A 141 3.47 -1.60 11.69
CA ASN A 141 3.95 -0.34 12.21
C ASN A 141 2.87 0.74 12.15
N LEU A 142 2.96 1.70 13.08
CA LEU A 142 2.22 2.94 12.99
C LEU A 142 3.01 3.95 12.18
N PHE A 143 2.57 4.23 10.96
CA PHE A 143 3.09 5.36 10.18
C PHE A 143 1.98 6.02 9.38
N PRO A 144 2.12 7.32 9.02
CA PRO A 144 1.23 7.97 8.07
C PRO A 144 1.07 7.17 6.77
N TRP A 145 2.13 6.48 6.32
CA TRP A 145 2.09 5.68 5.09
C TRP A 145 1.56 4.25 5.23
N THR A 146 1.20 3.80 6.44
CA THR A 146 0.64 2.45 6.66
C THR A 146 -0.88 2.38 6.40
N GLY A 147 -1.45 3.43 5.81
CA GLY A 147 -2.85 3.52 5.45
C GLY A 147 -3.80 3.39 6.64
N LEU A 148 -4.97 2.76 6.39
CA LEU A 148 -6.02 2.54 7.38
C LEU A 148 -5.71 1.38 8.36
N GLN A 149 -4.53 0.76 8.26
CA GLN A 149 -4.08 -0.35 9.12
C GLN A 149 -5.11 -1.49 9.18
N LYS A 150 -5.73 -1.81 8.04
CA LYS A 150 -6.67 -2.94 7.92
C LYS A 150 -5.96 -4.29 8.04
N ILE A 151 -4.62 -4.30 7.96
CA ILE A 151 -3.79 -5.49 8.01
C ILE A 151 -2.78 -5.42 9.17
N PRO A 152 -2.47 -6.55 9.83
CA PRO A 152 -1.56 -6.56 10.97
C PRO A 152 -0.08 -6.40 10.61
N VAL A 153 0.35 -6.72 9.38
CA VAL A 153 1.73 -6.61 8.94
C VAL A 153 1.82 -5.68 7.73
N THR A 154 2.67 -4.67 7.87
CA THR A 154 2.82 -3.59 6.88
C THR A 154 4.25 -3.45 6.39
N HIS A 155 5.20 -4.11 7.06
CA HIS A 155 6.62 -3.94 6.79
C HIS A 155 7.38 -5.25 6.99
N VAL A 156 8.49 -5.42 6.28
CA VAL A 156 9.40 -6.55 6.42
C VAL A 156 10.85 -6.07 6.35
N SER A 157 11.70 -6.63 7.20
CA SER A 157 13.14 -6.42 7.23
C SER A 157 13.87 -7.74 7.45
N VAL A 158 15.20 -7.74 7.31
CA VAL A 158 16.05 -8.89 7.62
C VAL A 158 17.13 -8.50 8.62
N VAL A 159 17.42 -9.38 9.58
CA VAL A 159 18.55 -9.17 10.49
C VAL A 159 19.85 -9.33 9.69
N ALA A 160 20.57 -8.23 9.50
CA ALA A 160 21.83 -8.20 8.76
C ALA A 160 22.97 -8.77 9.60
N GLU A 161 23.10 -8.29 10.84
CA GLU A 161 24.14 -8.70 11.77
C GLU A 161 23.73 -8.49 13.23
N ILE A 162 24.47 -9.12 14.14
CA ILE A 162 24.36 -8.90 15.59
C ILE A 162 25.62 -8.17 16.05
N SER A 163 25.45 -6.90 16.45
CA SER A 163 26.52 -6.04 16.94
C SER A 163 26.52 -5.96 18.47
N SER A 164 27.49 -5.25 19.05
CA SER A 164 27.55 -5.00 20.50
C SER A 164 26.39 -4.18 21.04
N SER A 165 25.78 -3.31 20.23
CA SER A 165 24.57 -2.54 20.57
C SER A 165 23.27 -3.32 20.29
N GLY A 166 23.37 -4.49 19.66
CA GLY A 166 22.25 -5.37 19.34
C GLY A 166 22.12 -5.68 17.84
N PRO A 167 20.97 -6.24 17.43
CA PRO A 167 20.71 -6.59 16.04
C PRO A 167 20.60 -5.33 15.19
N LEU A 168 21.18 -5.40 13.99
CA LEU A 168 20.99 -4.42 12.92
C LEU A 168 20.10 -5.04 11.84
N PHE A 169 19.14 -4.25 11.36
CA PHE A 169 18.14 -4.66 10.39
C PHE A 169 18.43 -4.02 9.06
N LEU A 170 18.64 -4.83 8.01
CA LEU A 170 18.59 -4.33 6.64
C LEU A 170 17.13 -4.15 6.25
N THR A 171 16.79 -2.92 5.90
CA THR A 171 15.43 -2.46 5.65
C THR A 171 15.44 -1.29 4.68
N ASN A 172 14.30 -0.97 4.09
CA ASN A 172 14.09 0.25 3.34
C ASN A 172 12.70 0.81 3.63
N ASP A 173 12.57 2.12 3.56
CA ASP A 173 11.26 2.76 3.51
C ASP A 173 10.94 3.12 2.05
N ILE A 174 9.67 3.38 1.74
CA ILE A 174 9.23 3.78 0.39
C ILE A 174 9.94 5.05 -0.12
N PHE A 175 10.54 5.83 0.79
CA PHE A 175 11.22 7.09 0.52
C PHE A 175 12.75 7.01 0.59
N GLU A 176 13.31 5.89 1.05
CA GLU A 176 14.72 5.81 1.43
C GLU A 176 15.43 4.62 0.78
N PRO A 177 16.72 4.77 0.42
CA PRO A 177 17.52 3.62 0.01
C PRO A 177 17.59 2.60 1.15
N ALA A 178 17.93 1.36 0.79
CA ALA A 178 18.18 0.33 1.79
C ALA A 178 19.27 0.79 2.77
N LYS A 179 19.00 0.61 4.06
CA LYS A 179 19.84 1.06 5.17
C LYS A 179 19.83 0.03 6.29
N LEU A 180 20.77 0.22 7.22
CA LEU A 180 20.80 -0.53 8.47
C LEU A 180 20.12 0.30 9.57
N GLU A 181 19.14 -0.29 10.24
CA GLU A 181 18.48 0.28 11.41
C GLU A 181 18.82 -0.50 12.68
N THR A 182 18.87 0.19 13.79
CA THR A 182 18.98 -0.43 15.12
C THR A 182 17.64 -1.00 15.58
N TRP A 183 17.65 -1.87 16.60
CA TRP A 183 16.41 -2.33 17.25
C TRP A 183 15.54 -1.17 17.77
N GLU A 184 16.15 -0.12 18.32
CA GLU A 184 15.42 1.02 18.86
C GLU A 184 14.65 1.76 17.77
N GLU A 185 15.29 2.05 16.64
CA GLU A 185 14.65 2.65 15.47
C GLU A 185 13.58 1.74 14.89
N HIS A 186 13.90 0.47 14.69
CA HIS A 186 13.01 -0.50 14.09
C HIS A 186 11.75 -0.75 14.95
N SER A 187 11.87 -0.73 16.28
CA SER A 187 10.76 -0.98 17.23
C SER A 187 9.99 0.29 17.64
N LYS A 188 10.37 1.46 17.11
CA LYS A 188 9.84 2.77 17.54
C LYS A 188 8.31 2.86 17.40
N ASN A 189 7.77 2.44 16.26
CA ASN A 189 6.34 2.50 15.96
C ASN A 189 5.65 1.13 15.82
N THR A 190 6.33 0.06 16.19
CA THR A 190 5.85 -1.31 16.01
C THR A 190 4.72 -1.66 16.97
N GLN A 191 3.64 -2.23 16.44
CA GLN A 191 2.50 -2.81 17.16
C GLN A 191 2.46 -4.32 17.05
N ASN A 192 2.91 -4.87 15.92
CA ASN A 192 2.91 -6.29 15.67
C ASN A 192 4.32 -6.69 15.23
N ILE A 193 4.80 -7.85 15.67
CA ILE A 193 6.06 -8.41 15.23
C ILE A 193 5.92 -9.92 15.08
N ILE A 194 6.35 -10.43 13.94
CA ILE A 194 6.43 -11.84 13.63
C ILE A 194 7.83 -12.08 13.07
N VAL A 195 8.52 -13.08 13.60
CA VAL A 195 9.88 -13.41 13.16
C VAL A 195 9.92 -14.83 12.62
N LEU A 196 10.40 -14.95 11.39
CA LEU A 196 10.57 -16.19 10.67
C LEU A 196 12.06 -16.53 10.51
N ARG A 197 12.40 -17.80 10.77
CA ARG A 197 13.77 -18.32 10.63
C ARG A 197 13.78 -19.54 9.71
N HIS A 198 14.72 -19.56 8.78
CA HIS A 198 15.02 -20.73 7.95
C HIS A 198 16.53 -20.98 7.92
N SER A 199 16.94 -22.17 8.35
CA SER A 199 18.37 -22.51 8.56
C SER A 199 19.19 -22.44 7.26
N GLY A 200 18.63 -22.92 6.15
CA GLY A 200 19.29 -22.85 4.84
C GLY A 200 19.36 -21.43 4.27
N PHE A 201 18.42 -20.56 4.64
CA PHE A 201 18.40 -19.17 4.19
C PHE A 201 19.45 -18.36 4.96
N ALA A 202 19.46 -18.45 6.30
CA ALA A 202 20.39 -17.71 7.16
C ALA A 202 21.86 -17.97 6.80
N ALA A 203 22.23 -19.24 6.57
CA ALA A 203 23.60 -19.60 6.20
C ALA A 203 24.05 -18.98 4.87
N ARG A 204 23.16 -18.91 3.88
CA ARG A 204 23.44 -18.35 2.55
C ARG A 204 23.36 -16.83 2.53
N PHE A 205 22.42 -16.25 3.26
CA PHE A 205 22.25 -14.80 3.39
C PHE A 205 23.54 -14.11 3.84
N VAL A 206 24.21 -14.63 4.86
CA VAL A 206 25.49 -14.08 5.36
C VAL A 206 26.57 -14.02 4.26
N THR A 207 26.55 -14.96 3.31
CA THR A 207 27.50 -14.98 2.19
C THR A 207 27.15 -14.01 1.06
N VAL A 208 25.86 -13.69 0.91
CA VAL A 208 25.31 -12.83 -0.15
C VAL A 208 25.36 -11.35 0.26
N LEU A 209 25.10 -11.06 1.53
CA LEU A 209 24.94 -9.71 2.07
C LEU A 209 26.04 -8.71 1.65
N PRO A 210 27.36 -9.04 1.70
CA PRO A 210 28.41 -8.09 1.31
C PRO A 210 28.34 -7.69 -0.16
N ARG A 211 27.95 -8.62 -1.06
CA ARG A 211 27.79 -8.35 -2.49
C ARG A 211 26.49 -7.61 -2.79
N PHE A 212 25.46 -7.90 -2.01
CA PHE A 212 24.16 -7.25 -2.12
C PHE A 212 24.27 -5.74 -1.84
N PHE A 213 25.03 -5.32 -0.81
CA PHE A 213 25.32 -3.90 -0.55
C PHE A 213 26.14 -3.20 -1.64
N LEU A 214 26.93 -3.95 -2.42
CA LEU A 214 27.71 -3.39 -3.54
C LEU A 214 26.88 -3.21 -4.81
N LYS A 215 25.74 -3.88 -4.92
CA LYS A 215 24.76 -3.58 -5.96
C LYS A 215 24.10 -2.27 -5.59
N SER A 216 24.16 -1.28 -6.48
CA SER A 216 23.30 -0.10 -6.36
C SER A 216 21.87 -0.55 -6.62
N LEU A 217 21.19 -1.02 -5.58
CA LEU A 217 19.78 -1.37 -5.71
C LEU A 217 19.05 -0.07 -6.06
N PRO A 218 18.32 -0.02 -7.19
CA PRO A 218 17.41 1.09 -7.43
C PRO A 218 16.49 1.19 -6.22
N VAL A 219 16.19 2.42 -5.76
CA VAL A 219 15.42 2.67 -4.54
C VAL A 219 14.19 1.74 -4.53
N PRO A 220 14.15 0.71 -3.66
CA PRO A 220 13.04 -0.22 -3.66
C PRO A 220 11.82 0.53 -3.13
N TYR A 221 10.79 0.66 -3.97
CA TYR A 221 9.57 1.39 -3.62
C TYR A 221 8.81 0.75 -2.45
N PHE A 222 9.04 -0.54 -2.20
CA PHE A 222 8.42 -1.29 -1.12
C PHE A 222 9.47 -2.12 -0.42
N CYS A 223 9.31 -2.30 0.89
CA CYS A 223 10.15 -3.22 1.67
C CYS A 223 10.08 -4.66 1.18
N GLY A 224 8.96 -5.04 0.54
CA GLY A 224 8.81 -6.32 -0.11
C GLY A 224 9.87 -6.58 -1.18
N ASN A 225 10.13 -5.60 -2.07
CA ASN A 225 11.08 -5.77 -3.18
C ASN A 225 12.50 -6.08 -2.69
N LEU A 226 12.95 -5.38 -1.65
CA LEU A 226 14.25 -5.64 -1.04
C LEU A 226 14.36 -7.11 -0.57
N ILE A 227 13.31 -7.61 0.07
CA ILE A 227 13.28 -8.98 0.58
C ILE A 227 13.14 -10.00 -0.54
N THR A 228 12.37 -9.73 -1.60
CA THR A 228 12.24 -10.64 -2.72
C THR A 228 13.51 -10.71 -3.56
N ASP A 229 14.22 -9.61 -3.75
CA ASP A 229 15.53 -9.60 -4.41
C ASP A 229 16.54 -10.45 -3.62
N LEU A 230 16.53 -10.33 -2.28
CA LEU A 230 17.32 -11.19 -1.40
C LEU A 230 16.93 -12.65 -1.50
N LEU A 231 15.63 -12.96 -1.54
CA LEU A 231 15.13 -14.33 -1.68
C LEU A 231 15.51 -14.92 -3.04
N GLU A 232 15.47 -14.14 -4.11
CA GLU A 232 15.87 -14.58 -5.45
C GLU A 232 17.36 -14.94 -5.50
N GLU A 233 18.21 -14.18 -4.82
CA GLU A 233 19.64 -14.49 -4.75
C GLU A 233 19.96 -15.69 -3.84
N VAL A 234 19.25 -15.81 -2.72
CA VAL A 234 19.57 -16.80 -1.68
C VAL A 234 18.91 -18.16 -1.95
N ASN A 235 17.64 -18.14 -2.36
CA ASN A 235 16.83 -19.33 -2.59
C ASN A 235 15.63 -19.04 -3.53
N PRO A 236 15.84 -18.94 -4.85
CA PRO A 236 14.82 -18.53 -5.81
C PRO A 236 13.63 -19.50 -5.90
N GLU A 237 13.81 -20.77 -5.49
CA GLU A 237 12.74 -21.77 -5.45
C GLU A 237 11.57 -21.34 -4.54
N LEU A 238 11.83 -20.51 -3.52
CA LEU A 238 10.80 -19.98 -2.63
C LEU A 238 9.83 -19.01 -3.34
N LEU A 239 10.23 -18.44 -4.47
CA LEU A 239 9.46 -17.45 -5.23
C LEU A 239 8.66 -18.09 -6.37
N LEU A 240 8.76 -19.40 -6.58
CA LEU A 240 8.05 -20.08 -7.64
C LEU A 240 6.53 -19.94 -7.46
N GLY A 241 5.87 -19.41 -8.49
CA GLY A 241 4.42 -19.18 -8.51
C GLY A 241 3.96 -17.89 -7.81
N TRP A 242 4.88 -17.07 -7.28
CA TRP A 242 4.52 -15.76 -6.73
C TRP A 242 4.20 -14.80 -7.86
N THR A 243 3.08 -14.10 -7.72
CA THR A 243 2.75 -12.95 -8.58
C THR A 243 3.56 -11.73 -8.15
N GLU A 244 3.58 -10.70 -8.98
CA GLU A 244 4.20 -9.43 -8.59
C GLU A 244 3.52 -8.78 -7.37
N VAL A 245 2.20 -8.97 -7.24
CA VAL A 245 1.46 -8.55 -6.04
C VAL A 245 2.02 -9.27 -4.81
N ASP A 246 2.29 -10.57 -4.90
CA ASP A 246 2.88 -11.33 -3.78
C ASP A 246 4.23 -10.79 -3.33
N LYS A 247 5.04 -10.31 -4.28
CA LYS A 247 6.40 -9.85 -4.04
C LYS A 247 6.49 -8.48 -3.35
N ASN A 248 5.46 -7.65 -3.47
CA ASN A 248 5.53 -6.25 -3.04
C ASN A 248 4.97 -6.00 -1.64
N TYR A 249 4.13 -6.90 -1.12
CA TYR A 249 3.35 -6.64 0.10
C TYR A 249 3.77 -7.54 1.26
N ALA A 250 4.23 -6.94 2.35
CA ALA A 250 4.81 -7.65 3.50
C ALA A 250 3.88 -8.75 4.07
N GLU A 251 2.56 -8.51 4.16
CA GLU A 251 1.59 -9.51 4.62
C GLU A 251 1.52 -10.72 3.66
N LEU A 252 1.57 -10.51 2.34
CA LEU A 252 1.55 -11.62 1.37
C LEU A 252 2.87 -12.40 1.40
N ILE A 253 4.00 -11.70 1.50
CA ILE A 253 5.33 -12.31 1.66
C ILE A 253 5.36 -13.18 2.93
N LEU A 254 4.86 -12.66 4.06
CA LEU A 254 4.76 -13.42 5.30
C LEU A 254 4.03 -14.74 5.08
N LEU A 255 2.82 -14.68 4.53
CA LEU A 255 1.96 -15.86 4.36
C LEU A 255 2.56 -16.89 3.40
N ASN A 256 3.23 -16.44 2.33
CA ASN A 256 3.90 -17.34 1.41
C ASN A 256 5.15 -17.99 2.02
N LEU A 257 5.82 -17.34 2.97
CA LEU A 257 7.03 -17.88 3.61
C LEU A 257 6.75 -18.72 4.86
N MET A 258 5.64 -18.48 5.57
CA MET A 258 5.30 -19.20 6.79
C MET A 258 5.26 -20.75 6.65
N PRO A 259 4.83 -21.34 5.52
CA PRO A 259 4.92 -22.79 5.31
C PRO A 259 6.35 -23.33 5.20
N HIS A 260 7.31 -22.48 4.83
CA HIS A 260 8.70 -22.87 4.57
C HIS A 260 9.65 -22.47 5.72
N PHE A 261 9.23 -21.55 6.60
CA PHE A 261 10.05 -20.99 7.67
C PHE A 261 9.47 -21.36 9.04
N LYS A 262 10.34 -21.48 10.05
CA LYS A 262 9.90 -21.63 11.43
C LYS A 262 9.59 -20.26 12.02
N THR A 263 8.39 -20.08 12.57
CA THR A 263 8.06 -18.92 13.41
C THR A 263 8.79 -19.03 14.75
N ILE A 264 9.70 -18.09 15.04
CA ILE A 264 10.48 -18.07 16.29
C ILE A 264 9.96 -17.05 17.30
N TYR A 265 9.24 -16.03 16.83
CA TYR A 265 8.60 -15.03 17.66
C TYR A 265 7.29 -14.60 17.02
N PHE A 266 6.26 -14.43 17.84
CA PHE A 266 4.93 -14.03 17.39
C PHE A 266 4.28 -13.15 18.46
N SER A 267 4.07 -11.89 18.13
CA SER A 267 3.41 -10.92 18.98
C SER A 267 2.56 -10.00 18.11
N VAL A 268 1.27 -10.30 18.02
CA VAL A 268 0.28 -9.49 17.30
C VAL A 268 -0.75 -8.98 18.30
N SER A 269 -1.05 -7.68 18.23
CA SER A 269 -2.07 -7.02 19.03
C SER A 269 -3.44 -7.68 18.85
N GLY A 270 -4.23 -7.78 19.93
CA GLY A 270 -5.54 -8.45 19.93
C GLY A 270 -5.54 -9.92 20.37
N TYR A 271 -4.43 -10.45 20.89
CA TYR A 271 -4.32 -11.81 21.47
C TYR A 271 -4.66 -12.95 20.50
N GLU A 272 -4.49 -12.76 19.19
CA GLU A 272 -4.65 -13.85 18.24
C GLU A 272 -3.51 -14.87 18.43
N LYS A 273 -3.87 -16.14 18.60
CA LYS A 273 -2.89 -17.24 18.49
C LYS A 273 -2.40 -17.34 17.04
N PRO A 274 -1.16 -17.80 16.77
CA PRO A 274 -0.62 -17.92 15.42
C PRO A 274 -1.54 -18.66 14.43
N ASP A 275 -2.20 -19.74 14.88
CA ASP A 275 -3.09 -20.53 14.03
C ASP A 275 -4.36 -19.76 13.62
N HIS A 276 -4.93 -18.99 14.55
CA HIS A 276 -6.10 -18.14 14.27
C HIS A 276 -5.73 -16.97 13.35
N PHE A 277 -4.55 -16.38 13.58
CA PHE A 277 -3.99 -15.35 12.71
C PHE A 277 -3.90 -15.87 11.27
N LEU A 278 -3.25 -17.01 11.07
CA LEU A 278 -3.10 -17.66 9.76
C LEU A 278 -4.45 -17.96 9.09
N GLU A 279 -5.37 -18.59 9.81
CA GLU A 279 -6.68 -18.97 9.26
C GLU A 279 -7.48 -17.73 8.84
N SER A 280 -7.47 -16.67 9.67
CA SER A 280 -8.16 -15.42 9.35
C SER A 280 -7.57 -14.73 8.12
N ARG A 281 -6.23 -14.74 7.97
CA ARG A 281 -5.57 -14.14 6.81
C ARG A 281 -5.81 -14.93 5.54
N GLN A 282 -5.73 -16.26 5.58
CA GLN A 282 -6.03 -17.12 4.42
C GLN A 282 -7.42 -16.84 3.83
N LYS A 283 -8.41 -16.53 4.69
CA LYS A 283 -9.76 -16.13 4.26
C LYS A 283 -9.81 -14.71 3.67
N MET A 284 -9.01 -13.78 4.18
CA MET A 284 -8.99 -12.38 3.73
C MET A 284 -8.20 -12.16 2.43
N MET A 285 -7.12 -12.91 2.21
CA MET A 285 -6.15 -12.65 1.13
C MET A 285 -6.73 -12.65 -0.28
N PRO A 286 -7.67 -13.55 -0.67
CA PRO A 286 -8.27 -13.49 -1.99
C PRO A 286 -9.07 -12.19 -2.23
N GLY A 287 -9.64 -11.61 -1.17
CA GLY A 287 -10.26 -10.28 -1.23
C GLY A 287 -9.20 -9.19 -1.42
N LEU A 288 -8.21 -9.16 -0.53
CA LEU A 288 -7.11 -8.18 -0.57
C LEU A 288 -6.38 -8.17 -1.92
N ARG A 289 -6.06 -9.34 -2.47
CA ARG A 289 -5.40 -9.46 -3.78
C ARG A 289 -6.29 -8.89 -4.89
N ARG A 290 -7.58 -9.21 -4.90
CA ARG A 290 -8.52 -8.65 -5.90
C ARG A 290 -8.65 -7.14 -5.77
N ASP A 291 -8.67 -6.61 -4.56
CA ASP A 291 -8.75 -5.17 -4.32
C ASP A 291 -7.47 -4.46 -4.82
N ILE A 292 -6.30 -5.03 -4.53
CA ILE A 292 -5.00 -4.57 -5.05
C ILE A 292 -5.01 -4.60 -6.59
N GLU A 293 -5.33 -5.74 -7.18
CA GLU A 293 -5.35 -5.91 -8.64
C GLU A 293 -6.35 -4.94 -9.30
N SER A 294 -7.53 -4.77 -8.71
CA SER A 294 -8.55 -3.85 -9.22
C SER A 294 -8.10 -2.38 -9.13
N ALA A 295 -7.34 -2.02 -8.10
CA ALA A 295 -6.79 -0.67 -7.96
C ALA A 295 -5.71 -0.37 -9.01
N ILE A 296 -4.91 -1.38 -9.37
CA ILE A 296 -3.75 -1.27 -10.26
C ILE A 296 -4.15 -1.43 -11.75
N ARG A 297 -5.30 -2.02 -12.08
CA ARG A 297 -5.77 -2.19 -13.47
C ARG A 297 -5.88 -0.85 -14.21
N TRP A 298 -5.38 -0.82 -15.45
CA TRP A 298 -5.33 0.32 -16.37
C TRP A 298 -6.69 1.00 -16.51
N ASP A 299 -6.80 2.20 -15.97
CA ASP A 299 -7.81 3.16 -16.39
C ASP A 299 -7.37 4.56 -15.96
N THR A 300 -7.93 5.55 -16.64
CA THR A 300 -8.03 6.90 -16.07
C THR A 300 -8.69 6.77 -14.68
N ASN A 301 -8.19 7.51 -13.67
CA ASN A 301 -8.78 7.56 -12.30
C ASN A 301 -8.26 6.51 -11.30
N TYR A 302 -7.07 5.92 -11.51
CA TYR A 302 -6.47 5.00 -10.55
C TYR A 302 -6.38 5.58 -9.13
N LEU A 303 -6.04 6.87 -8.98
CA LEU A 303 -6.02 7.55 -7.68
C LEU A 303 -7.41 7.52 -7.03
N TYR A 304 -8.46 7.95 -7.74
CA TYR A 304 -9.83 7.91 -7.24
C TYR A 304 -10.19 6.51 -6.72
N ARG A 305 -9.93 5.46 -7.50
CA ARG A 305 -10.25 4.07 -7.11
C ARG A 305 -9.48 3.59 -5.90
N ILE A 306 -8.19 3.90 -5.83
CA ILE A 306 -7.33 3.58 -4.68
C ILE A 306 -7.92 4.16 -3.37
N PHE A 307 -8.42 5.39 -3.41
CA PHE A 307 -9.08 5.99 -2.25
C PHE A 307 -10.48 5.42 -2.01
N GLU A 308 -11.25 5.17 -3.08
CA GLU A 308 -12.62 4.68 -2.99
C GLU A 308 -12.72 3.30 -2.31
N ILE A 309 -11.82 2.38 -2.63
CA ILE A 309 -11.76 1.05 -2.00
C ILE A 309 -11.11 1.08 -0.62
N GLU A 310 -10.71 2.26 -0.13
CA GLU A 310 -10.04 2.45 1.14
C GLU A 310 -8.81 1.53 1.27
N PHE A 311 -7.91 1.64 0.28
CA PHE A 311 -6.79 0.73 0.09
C PHE A 311 -5.95 0.55 1.38
N PRO A 312 -5.76 -0.69 1.88
CA PRO A 312 -5.12 -0.95 3.17
C PRO A 312 -3.70 -0.41 3.33
N MET A 313 -2.93 -0.35 2.24
CA MET A 313 -1.52 0.04 2.22
C MET A 313 -1.29 1.37 1.49
N LEU A 314 -2.28 2.26 1.54
CA LEU A 314 -2.15 3.58 0.93
C LEU A 314 -1.09 4.40 1.68
N PRO A 315 0.01 4.81 1.04
CA PRO A 315 0.88 5.78 1.67
C PRO A 315 0.13 7.12 1.77
N ILE A 316 -0.09 7.65 2.97
CA ILE A 316 -0.61 9.01 3.18
C ILE A 316 0.56 9.88 3.58
N GLY A 317 0.72 11.01 2.88
CA GLY A 317 1.92 11.85 2.94
C GLY A 317 2.82 11.78 1.71
N VAL A 318 2.31 11.21 0.62
CA VAL A 318 3.03 11.11 -0.66
C VAL A 318 3.19 12.50 -1.27
N THR A 319 4.44 12.90 -1.51
CA THR A 319 4.74 14.08 -2.32
C THR A 319 4.52 13.78 -3.80
N ILE A 320 4.38 14.82 -4.64
CA ILE A 320 4.24 14.65 -6.10
C ILE A 320 5.29 13.70 -6.70
N PRO A 321 6.61 13.87 -6.41
CA PRO A 321 7.63 12.97 -6.96
C PRO A 321 7.44 11.50 -6.60
N VAL A 322 6.81 11.21 -5.45
CA VAL A 322 6.57 9.83 -5.01
C VAL A 322 5.32 9.26 -5.66
N MET A 323 4.27 10.07 -5.84
CA MET A 323 3.12 9.65 -6.64
C MET A 323 3.51 9.38 -8.09
N GLU A 324 4.43 10.14 -8.67
CA GLU A 324 4.95 9.89 -10.03
C GLU A 324 5.71 8.57 -10.09
N LYS A 325 6.50 8.27 -9.06
CA LYS A 325 7.20 6.99 -8.94
C LYS A 325 6.22 5.82 -8.75
N LEU A 326 5.19 5.99 -7.92
CA LEU A 326 4.13 5.00 -7.71
C LEU A 326 3.28 4.81 -8.97
N SER A 327 3.00 5.88 -9.73
CA SER A 327 2.28 5.77 -11.00
C SER A 327 3.11 4.98 -12.02
N GLY A 328 4.43 5.19 -12.06
CA GLY A 328 5.38 4.37 -12.82
C GLY A 328 5.35 2.90 -12.42
N PHE A 329 5.33 2.60 -11.11
CA PHE A 329 5.18 1.25 -10.60
C PHE A 329 3.86 0.62 -11.09
N VAL A 330 2.72 1.31 -10.92
CA VAL A 330 1.41 0.85 -11.43
C VAL A 330 1.44 0.59 -12.94
N LYS A 331 2.10 1.45 -13.71
CA LYS A 331 2.27 1.29 -15.18
C LYS A 331 3.06 0.03 -15.55
N LEU A 332 4.03 -0.42 -14.75
CA LEU A 332 4.83 -1.63 -15.00
C LEU A 332 4.03 -2.94 -14.83
N TYR A 333 2.91 -2.91 -14.11
CA TYR A 333 2.07 -4.09 -13.85
C TYR A 333 0.96 -4.29 -14.86
N VAL A 334 0.95 -3.52 -15.94
CA VAL A 334 -0.01 -3.67 -17.02
C VAL A 334 0.71 -4.05 -18.32
N PRO A 335 0.44 -5.24 -18.89
CA PRO A 335 0.99 -5.66 -20.17
C PRO A 335 0.48 -4.85 -21.36
#